data_AF-A0A6N7LBZ2-F1
#
_entry.id   AF-A0A6N7LBZ2-F1
#
_cell.length_a   1.000
_cell.length_b   1.000
_cell.length_c   1.000
_cell.angle_alpha   90.00
_cell.angle_beta   90.00
_cell.angle_gamma   90.00
#
_symmetry.space_group_name_H-M   'P 1'
#
loop_
_entity.id
_entity.type
_entity.pdbx_description
1 polymer ?
#
loop_
_entity_poly.entity_id
_entity_poly.type
_entity_poly.pdbx_seq_one_letter_code
_entity_poly.pdbx_strand_id
1 'polypeptide(L)'
;MDVFEREQAFSDKFDCSFPYRNLGEAAALIEEARSISANAAFCVLYQIACPPSSAEISRETQQELLTMWVDSAASPLAASIVIFARHVFNGGVVTTEEALALMHQVAAADGQYAALAVVSHLAYEGLEGDEFDMIDILESVRPTLKRILHA
;
A
#
# COMPACT_ATOMS: atom_id res chain seq x y z
N MET A 1 13.36 -17.81 -12.24
CA MET A 1 12.30 -17.19 -11.45
C MET A 1 11.99 -15.87 -12.11
N ASP A 2 10.79 -15.70 -12.66
CA ASP A 2 10.39 -14.42 -13.23
C ASP A 2 10.10 -13.39 -12.11
N VAL A 3 9.88 -12.13 -12.48
CA VAL A 3 9.66 -11.06 -11.50
C VAL A 3 8.39 -11.29 -10.69
N PHE A 4 7.34 -11.84 -11.29
CA PHE A 4 6.08 -12.12 -10.63
C PHE A 4 6.23 -13.22 -9.56
N GLU A 5 6.95 -14.29 -9.86
CA GLU A 5 7.28 -15.35 -8.89
C GLU A 5 8.11 -14.82 -7.72
N ARG A 6 9.04 -13.89 -7.97
CA ARG A 6 9.83 -13.24 -6.91
C ARG A 6 8.98 -12.32 -6.04
N GLU A 7 8.07 -11.57 -6.64
CA GLU A 7 7.12 -10.70 -5.92
C GLU A 7 6.19 -11.52 -5.02
N GLN A 8 5.62 -12.61 -5.54
CA GLN A 8 4.76 -13.51 -4.77
C GLN A 8 5.54 -14.16 -3.62
N ALA A 9 6.68 -14.78 -3.93
CA ALA A 9 7.52 -15.42 -2.92
C ALA A 9 8.04 -14.44 -1.86
N PHE A 10 8.17 -13.15 -2.20
CA PHE A 10 8.50 -12.11 -1.25
C PHE A 10 7.29 -11.77 -0.36
N SER A 11 6.12 -11.50 -0.97
CA SER A 11 4.88 -11.22 -0.25
C SER A 11 4.53 -12.31 0.77
N ASP A 12 4.66 -13.58 0.38
CA ASP A 12 4.37 -14.74 1.23
C ASP A 12 5.24 -14.80 2.50
N LYS A 13 6.44 -14.16 2.50
CA LYS A 13 7.35 -14.18 3.66
C LYS A 13 6.86 -13.35 4.82
N PHE A 14 6.14 -12.26 4.56
CA PHE A 14 5.77 -11.27 5.57
C PHE A 14 4.26 -11.02 5.61
N ASP A 15 3.46 -11.83 4.91
CA ASP A 15 2.02 -11.82 5.07
C ASP A 15 1.69 -12.02 6.56
N CYS A 16 0.93 -11.05 7.10
CA CYS A 16 0.55 -10.95 8.51
C CYS A 16 1.71 -10.98 9.54
N SER A 17 2.97 -10.84 9.12
CA SER A 17 4.15 -11.00 9.96
C SER A 17 5.21 -9.90 9.77
N PHE A 18 4.82 -8.78 9.15
CA PHE A 18 5.69 -7.63 9.00
C PHE A 18 6.23 -7.16 10.39
N PRO A 19 7.54 -6.89 10.52
CA PRO A 19 8.20 -6.65 11.80
C PRO A 19 8.04 -5.20 12.29
N TYR A 20 6.81 -4.77 12.55
CA TYR A 20 6.47 -3.39 12.91
C TYR A 20 7.26 -2.80 14.09
N ARG A 21 7.67 -3.66 15.04
CA ARG A 21 8.38 -3.27 16.27
C ARG A 21 9.91 -3.40 16.16
N ASN A 22 10.41 -3.94 15.05
CA ASN A 22 11.83 -4.10 14.80
C ASN A 22 12.20 -3.32 13.53
N LEU A 23 12.53 -2.03 13.69
CA LEU A 23 12.83 -1.14 12.57
C LEU A 23 14.01 -1.63 11.72
N GLY A 24 14.96 -2.38 12.31
CA GLY A 24 16.08 -2.96 11.57
C GLY A 24 15.63 -4.07 10.61
N GLU A 25 14.74 -4.96 11.05
CA GLU A 25 14.14 -5.99 10.19
C GLU A 25 13.20 -5.36 9.15
N ALA A 26 12.42 -4.34 9.53
CA ALA A 26 11.56 -3.61 8.61
C ALA A 26 12.38 -2.92 7.50
N ALA A 27 13.47 -2.25 7.85
CA ALA A 27 14.37 -1.63 6.88
C ALA A 27 15.00 -2.67 5.94
N ALA A 28 15.39 -3.85 6.45
CA ALA A 28 15.90 -4.93 5.61
C ALA A 28 14.86 -5.43 4.59
N LEU A 29 13.59 -5.56 4.99
CA LEU A 29 12.50 -5.93 4.08
C LEU A 29 12.22 -4.85 3.04
N ILE A 30 12.25 -3.57 3.43
CA ILE A 30 12.09 -2.43 2.51
C ILE A 30 13.17 -2.49 1.40
N GLU A 31 14.44 -2.70 1.79
CA GLU A 31 15.54 -2.83 0.84
C GLU A 31 15.45 -4.09 -0.04
N GLU A 32 15.04 -5.22 0.54
CA GLU A 32 14.80 -6.45 -0.23
C GLU A 32 13.72 -6.21 -1.29
N ALA A 33 12.58 -5.63 -0.90
CA ALA A 33 11.47 -5.31 -1.79
C ALA A 33 11.90 -4.45 -2.98
N ARG A 34 12.66 -3.38 -2.68
CA ARG A 34 13.23 -2.47 -3.68
C ARG A 34 14.11 -3.19 -4.70
N SER A 35 14.85 -4.21 -4.28
CA SER A 35 15.72 -5.01 -5.17
C SER A 35 14.95 -6.00 -6.06
N ILE A 36 13.67 -6.24 -5.76
CA ILE A 36 12.80 -7.13 -6.52
C ILE A 36 12.08 -6.33 -7.61
N SER A 37 11.28 -5.36 -7.22
CA SER A 37 10.53 -4.49 -8.14
C SER A 37 9.86 -3.32 -7.41
N ALA A 38 9.32 -2.37 -8.17
CA ALA A 38 8.46 -1.33 -7.61
C ALA A 38 7.19 -1.91 -6.96
N ASN A 39 6.58 -2.94 -7.56
CA ASN A 39 5.38 -3.56 -7.02
C ASN A 39 5.65 -4.26 -5.67
N ALA A 40 6.79 -4.94 -5.53
CA ALA A 40 7.22 -5.50 -4.25
C ALA A 40 7.41 -4.42 -3.17
N ALA A 41 8.00 -3.27 -3.53
CA ALA A 41 8.09 -2.14 -2.60
C ALA A 41 6.70 -1.68 -2.16
N PHE A 42 5.73 -1.61 -3.07
CA PHE A 42 4.34 -1.29 -2.71
C PHE A 42 3.65 -2.36 -1.85
N CYS A 43 4.04 -3.65 -1.93
CA CYS A 43 3.56 -4.66 -0.98
C CYS A 43 3.98 -4.33 0.46
N VAL A 44 5.19 -3.79 0.66
CA VAL A 44 5.63 -3.33 1.98
C VAL A 44 4.82 -2.11 2.43
N LEU A 45 4.58 -1.15 1.52
CA LEU A 45 3.75 0.02 1.84
C LEU A 45 2.33 -0.39 2.23
N TYR A 46 1.77 -1.43 1.61
CA TYR A 46 0.47 -1.96 1.97
C TYR A 46 0.42 -2.45 3.42
N GLN A 47 1.45 -3.14 3.90
CA GLN A 47 1.54 -3.55 5.31
C GLN A 47 1.60 -2.36 6.27
N ILE A 48 2.33 -1.31 5.89
CA ILE A 48 2.43 -0.08 6.69
C ILE A 48 1.08 0.65 6.75
N ALA A 49 0.37 0.71 5.62
CA ALA A 49 -0.93 1.36 5.49
C ALA A 49 -2.06 0.58 6.16
N CYS A 50 -2.06 -0.74 6.02
CA CYS A 50 -3.09 -1.65 6.51
C CYS A 50 -2.51 -2.65 7.51
N PRO A 51 -2.03 -2.21 8.69
CA PRO A 51 -1.56 -3.13 9.71
C PRO A 51 -2.72 -3.98 10.23
N PRO A 52 -2.50 -5.27 10.58
CA PRO A 52 -3.54 -6.05 11.23
C PRO A 52 -3.84 -5.46 12.61
N SER A 53 -5.10 -5.53 13.04
CA SER A 53 -5.53 -5.01 14.35
C SER A 53 -4.74 -5.60 15.53
N SER A 54 -4.22 -6.81 15.38
CA SER A 54 -3.37 -7.49 16.37
C SER A 54 -1.95 -6.94 16.49
N ALA A 55 -1.46 -6.13 15.53
CA ALA A 55 -0.11 -5.58 15.59
C ALA A 55 0.03 -4.44 16.63
N GLU A 56 -1.09 -3.79 16.99
CA GLU A 56 -1.16 -2.68 17.95
C GLU A 56 -0.05 -1.63 17.71
N ILE A 57 0.02 -1.10 16.50
CA ILE A 57 1.04 -0.10 16.13
C ILE A 57 0.51 1.32 16.35
N SER A 58 1.35 2.21 16.86
CA SER A 58 0.99 3.63 16.99
C SER A 58 1.06 4.33 15.63
N ARG A 59 0.32 5.43 15.48
CA ARG A 59 0.43 6.31 14.30
C ARG A 59 1.85 6.84 14.11
N GLU A 60 2.56 7.12 15.20
CA GLU A 60 3.96 7.55 15.17
C GLU A 60 4.87 6.49 14.53
N THR A 61 4.72 5.22 14.92
CA THR A 61 5.46 4.12 14.30
C THR A 61 5.10 3.92 12.83
N GLN A 62 3.81 4.06 12.45
CA GLN A 62 3.42 4.04 11.04
C GLN A 62 4.11 5.15 10.24
N GLN A 63 4.22 6.36 10.79
CA GLN A 63 4.90 7.47 10.13
C GLN A 63 6.41 7.26 10.02
N GLU A 64 7.03 6.66 11.02
CA GLU A 64 8.46 6.30 10.99
C GLU A 64 8.73 5.24 9.92
N LEU A 65 7.91 4.19 9.87
CA LEU A 65 7.98 3.15 8.82
C LEU A 65 7.75 3.75 7.42
N LEU A 66 6.76 4.64 7.27
CA LEU A 66 6.50 5.34 6.02
C LEU A 66 7.70 6.19 5.59
N THR A 67 8.37 6.86 6.54
CA THR A 67 9.57 7.66 6.25
C THR A 67 10.70 6.79 5.74
N MET A 68 10.98 5.66 6.40
CA MET A 68 11.99 4.69 5.92
C MET A 68 11.64 4.16 4.52
N TRP A 69 10.37 3.88 4.25
CA TRP A 69 9.93 3.43 2.94
C TRP A 69 10.16 4.50 1.87
N VAL A 70 9.80 5.76 2.16
CA VAL A 70 9.98 6.91 1.25
C VAL A 70 11.44 7.10 0.85
N ASP A 71 12.35 7.02 1.80
CA ASP A 71 13.79 7.21 1.55
C ASP A 71 14.37 6.15 0.60
N SER A 72 13.71 4.99 0.50
CA SER A 72 14.07 3.89 -0.40
C SER A 72 13.30 3.90 -1.75
N ALA A 73 12.23 4.69 -1.87
CA ALA A 73 11.28 4.54 -2.96
C ALA A 73 11.82 5.06 -4.30
N ALA A 74 11.77 4.21 -5.33
CA ALA A 74 12.27 4.52 -6.68
C ALA A 74 11.17 4.75 -7.75
N SER A 75 9.90 4.53 -7.40
CA SER A 75 8.79 4.60 -8.36
C SER A 75 8.29 6.03 -8.57
N PRO A 76 7.97 6.46 -9.81
CA PRO A 76 7.29 7.73 -10.09
C PRO A 76 5.93 7.88 -9.37
N LEU A 77 5.26 6.77 -9.04
CA LEU A 77 4.00 6.77 -8.30
C LEU A 77 4.19 7.04 -6.80
N ALA A 78 5.39 6.82 -6.27
CA ALA A 78 5.64 6.87 -4.83
C ALA A 78 5.30 8.24 -4.24
N ALA A 79 5.66 9.33 -4.91
CA ALA A 79 5.40 10.68 -4.42
C ALA A 79 3.90 10.94 -4.21
N SER A 80 3.06 10.65 -5.21
CA SER A 80 1.61 10.85 -5.12
C SER A 80 0.98 9.97 -4.03
N ILE A 81 1.36 8.69 -3.97
CA ILE A 81 0.83 7.74 -2.98
C ILE A 81 1.26 8.12 -1.56
N VAL A 82 2.49 8.60 -1.37
CA VAL A 82 3.01 9.01 -0.05
C VAL A 82 2.32 10.28 0.44
N ILE A 83 2.08 11.25 -0.44
CA ILE A 83 1.31 12.46 -0.09
C ILE A 83 -0.08 12.04 0.40
N PHE A 84 -0.73 11.14 -0.34
CA PHE A 84 -2.05 10.61 0.01
C PHE A 84 -2.03 9.83 1.34
N ALA A 85 -1.07 8.94 1.53
CA ALA A 85 -0.90 8.18 2.77
C ALA A 85 -0.67 9.10 3.99
N ARG A 86 0.18 10.12 3.84
CA ARG A 86 0.41 11.11 4.91
C ARG A 86 -0.85 11.90 5.25
N HIS A 87 -1.65 12.27 4.25
CA HIS A 87 -2.92 12.96 4.47
C HIS A 87 -3.85 12.10 5.34
N VAL A 88 -4.05 10.85 4.94
CA VAL A 88 -4.91 9.89 5.66
C VAL A 88 -4.37 9.57 7.06
N PHE A 89 -3.08 9.28 7.21
CA PHE A 89 -2.49 8.97 8.54
C PHE A 89 -2.56 10.12 9.54
N ASN A 90 -2.67 11.37 9.04
CA ASN A 90 -2.86 12.55 9.87
C ASN A 90 -4.35 12.84 10.16
N GLY A 91 -5.26 11.94 9.80
CA GLY A 91 -6.70 12.10 9.97
C GLY A 91 -7.35 13.04 8.95
N GLY A 92 -6.70 13.26 7.81
CA GLY A 92 -7.26 14.05 6.71
C GLY A 92 -8.39 13.30 6.02
N VAL A 93 -9.45 14.03 5.69
CA VAL A 93 -10.59 13.50 4.91
C VAL A 93 -10.21 13.48 3.43
N VAL A 94 -10.44 12.36 2.78
CA VAL A 94 -10.27 12.14 1.35
C VAL A 94 -11.62 12.31 0.67
N THR A 95 -11.65 13.01 -0.47
CA THR A 95 -12.83 13.02 -1.34
C THR A 95 -12.80 11.86 -2.32
N THR A 96 -13.98 11.40 -2.74
CA THR A 96 -14.08 10.40 -3.82
C THR A 96 -13.32 10.82 -5.08
N GLU A 97 -13.35 12.10 -5.48
CA GLU A 97 -12.64 12.59 -6.67
C GLU A 97 -11.11 12.43 -6.55
N GLU A 98 -10.53 12.78 -5.39
CA GLU A 98 -9.10 12.61 -5.13
C GLU A 98 -8.67 11.14 -5.17
N ALA A 99 -9.46 10.27 -4.55
CA ALA A 99 -9.22 8.82 -4.55
C ALA A 99 -9.26 8.27 -5.98
N LEU A 100 -10.31 8.59 -6.75
CA LEU A 100 -10.48 8.13 -8.13
C LEU A 100 -9.33 8.61 -9.04
N ALA A 101 -8.95 9.88 -8.92
CA ALA A 101 -7.85 10.45 -9.71
C ALA A 101 -6.54 9.70 -9.47
N LEU A 102 -6.21 9.40 -8.21
CA LEU A 102 -5.00 8.66 -7.86
C LEU A 102 -5.08 7.18 -8.31
N MET A 103 -6.24 6.53 -8.13
CA MET A 103 -6.44 5.15 -8.62
C MET A 103 -6.28 5.06 -10.14
N HIS A 104 -6.79 6.04 -10.90
CA HIS A 104 -6.59 6.10 -12.35
C HIS A 104 -5.12 6.30 -12.73
N GLN A 105 -4.39 7.16 -12.01
CA GLN A 105 -2.96 7.36 -12.21
C GLN A 105 -2.18 6.04 -12.00
N VAL A 106 -2.48 5.31 -10.92
CA VAL A 106 -1.84 4.02 -10.63
C VAL A 106 -2.24 2.96 -11.65
N ALA A 107 -3.51 2.91 -12.05
CA ALA A 107 -4.02 1.95 -13.02
C ALA A 107 -3.38 2.08 -14.41
N ALA A 108 -2.85 3.26 -14.75
CA ALA A 108 -2.10 3.47 -16.00
C ALA A 108 -0.68 2.88 -15.96
N ALA A 109 -0.19 2.46 -14.79
CA ALA A 109 1.11 1.81 -14.63
C ALA A 109 0.93 0.29 -14.53
N ASP A 110 1.24 -0.42 -15.62
CA ASP A 110 1.13 -1.87 -15.67
C ASP A 110 1.95 -2.58 -14.59
N GLY A 111 1.36 -3.61 -13.98
CA GLY A 111 2.00 -4.44 -12.97
C GLY A 111 2.06 -3.84 -11.55
N GLN A 112 1.55 -2.63 -11.31
CA GLN A 112 1.56 -1.98 -9.98
C GLN A 112 0.31 -2.29 -9.15
N TYR A 113 -0.02 -3.58 -9.01
CA TYR A 113 -1.24 -4.02 -8.32
C TYR A 113 -1.22 -3.71 -6.81
N ALA A 114 -0.07 -3.85 -6.16
CA ALA A 114 0.07 -3.51 -4.75
C ALA A 114 -0.07 -2.00 -4.51
N ALA A 115 0.41 -1.17 -5.45
CA ALA A 115 0.18 0.28 -5.38
C ALA A 115 -1.31 0.62 -5.43
N LEU A 116 -2.06 -0.07 -6.27
CA LEU A 116 -3.51 0.12 -6.38
C LEU A 116 -4.22 -0.32 -5.09
N ALA A 117 -3.80 -1.44 -4.49
CA ALA A 117 -4.32 -1.90 -3.21
C ALA A 117 -4.06 -0.90 -2.08
N VAL A 118 -2.87 -0.30 -2.03
CA VAL A 118 -2.54 0.78 -1.08
C VAL A 118 -3.51 1.95 -1.23
N VAL A 119 -3.70 2.45 -2.45
CA VAL A 119 -4.58 3.60 -2.69
C VAL A 119 -6.03 3.26 -2.36
N SER A 120 -6.51 2.06 -2.72
CA SER A 120 -7.86 1.59 -2.38
C SER A 120 -8.09 1.61 -0.87
N HIS A 121 -7.17 1.01 -0.11
CA HIS A 121 -7.27 0.97 1.35
C HIS A 121 -7.27 2.36 1.98
N LEU A 122 -6.32 3.22 1.59
CA LEU A 122 -6.20 4.58 2.12
C LEU A 122 -7.42 5.43 1.78
N ALA A 123 -8.02 5.24 0.60
CA ALA A 123 -9.26 5.91 0.23
C ALA A 123 -10.38 5.50 1.19
N TYR A 124 -10.60 4.20 1.43
CA TYR A 124 -11.58 3.73 2.41
C TYR A 124 -11.34 4.26 3.82
N GLU A 125 -10.08 4.34 4.28
CA GLU A 125 -9.74 4.87 5.60
C GLU A 125 -9.99 6.39 5.70
N GLY A 126 -9.79 7.14 4.61
CA GLY A 126 -9.93 8.59 4.57
C GLY A 126 -11.32 9.12 4.21
N LEU A 127 -12.23 8.29 3.68
CA LEU A 127 -13.60 8.72 3.36
C LEU A 127 -14.42 8.97 4.65
N GLU A 128 -15.23 10.03 4.64
CA GLU A 128 -16.28 10.26 5.62
C GLU A 128 -17.68 10.07 5.00
N GLY A 129 -18.61 9.42 5.71
CA GLY A 129 -20.03 9.35 5.33
C GLY A 129 -20.41 8.25 4.32
N ASP A 130 -21.45 8.46 3.53
CA ASP A 130 -22.06 7.48 2.60
C ASP A 130 -21.33 7.37 1.24
N GLU A 131 -20.08 7.86 1.11
CA GLU A 131 -19.31 7.83 -0.14
C GLU A 131 -18.73 6.44 -0.51
N PHE A 132 -18.97 5.42 0.32
CA PHE A 132 -18.48 4.05 0.13
C PHE A 132 -18.95 3.39 -1.18
N ASP A 133 -20.15 3.71 -1.66
CA ASP A 133 -20.77 3.08 -2.82
C ASP A 133 -19.97 3.28 -4.13
N MET A 134 -19.14 4.32 -4.23
CA MET A 134 -18.36 4.61 -5.44
C MET A 134 -17.03 3.83 -5.51
N ILE A 135 -16.42 3.47 -4.38
CA ILE A 135 -15.21 2.63 -4.39
C ILE A 135 -15.57 1.17 -4.73
N ASP A 136 -16.70 0.68 -4.22
CA ASP A 136 -17.21 -0.66 -4.52
C ASP A 136 -17.44 -0.87 -6.03
N ILE A 137 -17.80 0.19 -6.77
CA ILE A 137 -17.94 0.14 -8.23
C ILE A 137 -16.57 -0.11 -8.88
N LEU A 138 -15.48 0.49 -8.41
CA LEU A 138 -14.14 0.24 -8.95
C LEU A 138 -13.60 -1.15 -8.59
N GLU A 139 -13.85 -1.63 -7.37
CA GLU A 139 -13.50 -3.01 -6.98
C GLU A 139 -14.27 -4.04 -7.81
N SER A 140 -15.53 -3.76 -8.17
CA SER A 140 -16.35 -4.62 -9.04
C SER A 140 -15.83 -4.68 -10.48
N VAL A 141 -15.08 -3.68 -10.94
CA VAL A 141 -14.55 -3.59 -12.32
C VAL A 141 -13.26 -4.40 -12.51
N ARG A 142 -12.63 -4.94 -11.45
CA ARG A 142 -11.41 -5.74 -11.60
C ARG A 142 -11.44 -7.07 -10.81
N PRO A 143 -11.74 -8.20 -11.47
CA PRO A 143 -11.70 -9.54 -10.86
C PRO A 143 -10.34 -9.97 -10.28
N THR A 144 -9.26 -9.25 -10.58
CA THR A 144 -7.88 -9.63 -10.25
C THR A 144 -7.44 -9.22 -8.84
N LEU A 145 -8.02 -8.17 -8.24
CA LEU A 145 -7.63 -7.70 -6.90
C LEU A 145 -8.02 -8.67 -5.78
N LYS A 146 -9.17 -9.36 -5.92
CA LYS A 146 -9.61 -10.40 -4.97
C LYS A 146 -8.67 -11.61 -4.88
N ARG A 147 -7.80 -11.82 -5.88
CA ARG A 147 -6.88 -12.96 -5.91
C ARG A 147 -5.54 -12.68 -5.23
N ILE A 148 -5.18 -11.42 -5.02
CA ILE A 148 -3.92 -11.01 -4.39
C ILE A 148 -4.12 -10.71 -2.90
N LEU A 149 -5.34 -10.35 -2.48
CA LEU A 149 -5.67 -10.02 -1.08
C LEU A 149 -6.33 -11.18 -0.30
N HIS A 150 -6.65 -12.30 -0.95
CA HIS A 150 -7.29 -13.47 -0.33
C HIS A 150 -6.68 -14.82 -0.75
N ALA A 151 -5.49 -14.83 -1.34
CA ALA A 151 -4.73 -16.05 -1.61
C ALA A 151 -3.50 -16.07 -0.70
#